data_AF-A0A2K3PF81-F1
#
_entry.id   AF-A0A2K3PF81-F1
#
_cell.length_a   1.000
_cell.length_b   1.000
_cell.length_c   1.000
_cell.angle_alpha   90.00
_cell.angle_beta   90.00
_cell.angle_gamma   90.00
#
_symmetry.space_group_name_H-M   'P 1'
#
loop_
_entity.id
_entity.type
_entity.pdbx_description
1 polymer ?
#
loop_
_entity_poly.entity_id
_entity_poly.type
_entity_poly.pdbx_seq_one_letter_code
_entity_poly.pdbx_strand_id
1 'polypeptide(L)'
;MDPPVTTLTLFQIEQAIINVENEKLQQEQTLAAFWEHMPPVEEEVLVKRIQELRDVIRALEERRRDLIRERELLLIRAASIIRRRPGANN
;
A
#
# COMPACT_ATOMS: atom_id res chain seq x y z
N MET A 1 14.47 -11.59 23.24
CA MET A 1 13.37 -12.15 22.46
C MET A 1 12.72 -10.97 21.75
N ASP A 2 12.84 -10.88 20.42
CA ASP A 2 11.70 -10.45 19.57
C ASP A 2 11.79 -10.86 18.09
N PRO A 3 11.98 -12.17 17.78
CA PRO A 3 11.72 -12.69 16.44
C PRO A 3 10.23 -12.79 16.03
N PRO A 4 9.22 -13.04 16.91
CA PRO A 4 7.85 -13.26 16.43
C PRO A 4 7.09 -11.97 16.14
N VAL A 5 7.25 -10.91 16.96
CA VAL A 5 6.53 -9.64 16.80
C VAL A 5 6.91 -8.95 15.48
N THR A 6 8.21 -8.85 15.20
CA THR A 6 8.71 -8.27 13.94
C THR A 6 8.22 -9.03 12.70
N THR A 7 8.14 -10.36 12.79
CA THR A 7 7.69 -11.21 11.68
C THR A 7 6.19 -11.03 11.42
N LEU A 8 5.37 -10.98 12.48
CA LEU A 8 3.94 -10.73 12.38
C LEU A 8 3.66 -9.33 11.79
N THR A 9 4.39 -8.30 12.23
CA THR A 9 4.24 -6.94 11.69
C THR A 9 4.65 -6.85 10.22
N LEU A 10 5.74 -7.52 9.82
CA LEU A 10 6.13 -7.58 8.40
C LEU A 10 5.07 -8.27 7.55
N PHE A 11 4.53 -9.41 8.02
CA PHE A 11 3.46 -10.11 7.33
C PHE A 11 2.19 -9.23 7.17
N GLN A 12 1.82 -8.49 8.21
CA GLN A 12 0.68 -7.57 8.17
C GLN A 12 0.91 -6.43 7.15
N ILE A 13 2.11 -5.87 7.07
CA ILE A 13 2.44 -4.84 6.10
C ILE A 13 2.43 -5.40 4.68
N GLU A 14 2.94 -6.61 4.46
CA GLU A 14 2.89 -7.26 3.15
C GLU A 14 1.44 -7.51 2.71
N GLN A 15 0.58 -7.99 3.60
CA GLN A 15 -0.86 -8.11 3.32
C GLN A 15 -1.51 -6.75 3.02
N ALA A 16 -1.15 -5.71 3.76
CA ALA A 16 -1.66 -4.36 3.52
C ALA A 16 -1.22 -3.80 2.15
N ILE A 17 -0.01 -4.12 1.69
CA ILE A 17 0.48 -3.74 0.36
C ILE A 17 -0.29 -4.48 -0.74
N ILE A 18 -0.58 -5.77 -0.54
CA ILE A 18 -1.38 -6.54 -1.51
C ILE A 18 -2.80 -5.98 -1.62
N ASN A 19 -3.44 -5.68 -0.48
CA ASN A 19 -4.77 -5.07 -0.46
C ASN A 19 -4.76 -3.70 -1.12
N VAL A 20 -3.78 -2.87 -0.72
CA VAL A 20 -3.14 -1.80 -1.48
C VAL A 20 -3.40 -1.78 -2.99
N GLU A 21 -2.66 -2.71 -3.61
CA GLU A 21 -2.53 -2.88 -5.05
C GLU A 21 -3.80 -3.44 -5.68
N ASN A 22 -4.48 -4.36 -5.00
CA ASN A 22 -5.75 -4.92 -5.47
C ASN A 22 -6.85 -3.84 -5.53
N GLU A 23 -6.98 -3.03 -4.49
CA GLU A 23 -7.92 -1.91 -4.47
C GLU A 23 -7.60 -0.91 -5.58
N LYS A 24 -6.31 -0.58 -5.76
CA LYS A 24 -5.88 0.32 -6.84
C LYS A 24 -6.27 -0.23 -8.21
N LEU A 25 -5.97 -1.50 -8.47
CA LEU A 25 -6.31 -2.18 -9.73
C LEU A 25 -7.83 -2.15 -9.99
N GLN A 26 -8.64 -2.39 -8.96
CA GLN A 26 -10.10 -2.32 -9.07
C GLN A 26 -10.59 -0.92 -9.45
N GLN A 27 -10.00 0.13 -8.89
CA GLN A 27 -10.34 1.51 -9.26
C GLN A 27 -9.89 1.86 -10.68
N GLU A 28 -8.71 1.41 -11.11
CA GLU A 28 -8.23 1.59 -12.48
C GLU A 28 -9.13 0.88 -13.50
N GLN A 29 -9.56 -0.35 -13.20
CA GLN A 29 -10.53 -1.08 -14.03
C GLN A 29 -11.89 -0.39 -14.07
N THR A 30 -12.35 0.15 -12.94
CA THR A 30 -13.60 0.92 -12.89
C THR A 30 -13.50 2.18 -13.76
N LEU A 31 -12.37 2.88 -13.71
CA LEU A 31 -12.12 4.05 -14.54
C LEU A 31 -12.05 3.66 -16.03
N ALA A 32 -11.40 2.56 -16.38
CA ALA A 32 -11.34 2.07 -17.76
C ALA A 32 -12.73 1.71 -18.30
N ALA A 33 -13.54 0.97 -17.52
CA ALA A 33 -14.91 0.63 -17.87
C ALA A 33 -15.80 1.88 -18.04
N PHE A 34 -15.56 2.91 -17.22
CA PHE A 34 -16.25 4.19 -17.35
C PHE A 34 -15.94 4.91 -18.68
N TRP A 35 -14.69 4.84 -19.14
CA TRP A 35 -14.31 5.36 -20.46
C TRP A 35 -14.86 4.53 -21.62
N GLU A 36 -14.91 3.21 -21.47
CA GLU A 36 -15.44 2.28 -22.48
C GLU A 36 -16.96 2.39 -22.63
N HIS A 37 -17.66 2.64 -21.52
CA HIS A 37 -19.12 2.71 -21.46
C HIS A 37 -19.57 4.05 -20.86
N MET A 38 -19.20 5.15 -21.52
CA MET A 38 -19.52 6.51 -21.06
C MET A 38 -21.03 6.63 -20.79
N PRO A 39 -21.45 6.88 -19.54
CA PRO A 39 -22.86 6.95 -19.20
C PRO A 39 -23.50 8.22 -19.80
N PRO A 40 -24.79 8.18 -20.17
CA PRO A 40 -25.51 9.33 -20.72
C PRO A 40 -25.89 10.30 -19.59
N VAL A 41 -24.88 10.93 -18.99
CA VAL A 41 -25.01 11.94 -17.93
C VAL A 41 -24.32 13.23 -18.35
N GLU A 42 -24.66 14.32 -17.66
CA GLU A 42 -24.09 15.64 -17.91
C GLU A 42 -22.56 15.65 -17.67
N GLU A 43 -21.86 16.44 -18.48
CA GLU A 43 -20.39 16.49 -18.50
C GLU A 43 -19.79 16.86 -17.14
N GLU A 44 -20.41 17.77 -16.39
CA GLU A 44 -19.95 18.15 -15.05
C GLU A 44 -19.96 16.97 -14.07
N VAL A 45 -20.96 16.10 -14.16
CA VAL A 45 -21.09 14.90 -13.33
C VAL A 45 -20.00 13.88 -13.72
N LEU A 46 -19.71 13.73 -15.02
CA LEU A 46 -18.64 12.88 -15.53
C LEU A 46 -17.28 13.34 -15.00
N VAL A 47 -16.97 14.63 -15.16
CA VAL A 47 -15.68 15.22 -14.75
C VAL A 47 -15.47 15.05 -13.24
N LYS A 48 -16.50 15.33 -12.44
CA LYS A 48 -16.42 15.14 -10.99
C LYS A 48 -16.13 13.69 -10.63
N ARG A 49 -16.84 12.73 -11.25
CA ARG A 49 -16.66 11.31 -10.94
C ARG A 49 -15.28 10.78 -11.34
N ILE A 50 -14.76 11.21 -12.49
CA ILE A 50 -13.40 10.88 -12.94
C ILE A 50 -12.37 11.44 -11.96
N GLN A 51 -12.57 12.68 -11.49
CA GLN A 51 -11.66 13.30 -10.54
C GLN A 51 -11.64 12.56 -9.20
N GLU A 52 -12.82 12.18 -8.67
CA GLU A 52 -12.93 11.36 -7.46
C GLU A 52 -12.14 10.04 -7.58
N LEU A 53 -12.30 9.32 -8.70
CA LEU A 53 -11.57 8.06 -8.94
C LEU A 53 -10.06 8.28 -8.99
N ARG A 54 -9.60 9.35 -9.65
CA ARG A 54 -8.17 9.71 -9.70
C ARG A 54 -7.62 10.05 -8.32
N ASP A 55 -8.37 10.78 -7.51
CA ASP A 55 -7.97 11.15 -6.16
C ASP A 55 -7.85 9.91 -5.26
N VAL A 56 -8.77 8.95 -5.37
CA VAL A 56 -8.68 7.66 -4.68
C VAL A 56 -7.45 6.87 -5.13
N ILE A 57 -7.21 6.75 -6.44
CA ILE A 57 -6.02 6.06 -6.97
C ILE A 57 -4.75 6.69 -6.43
N ARG A 58 -4.64 8.03 -6.42
CA ARG A 58 -3.49 8.75 -5.87
C ARG A 58 -3.29 8.45 -4.38
N ALA A 59 -4.35 8.48 -3.59
CA ALA A 59 -4.29 8.17 -2.16
C ALA A 59 -3.83 6.73 -1.89
N LEU A 60 -4.29 5.76 -2.70
CA LEU A 60 -3.83 4.37 -2.62
C LEU A 60 -2.34 4.25 -2.96
N GLU A 61 -1.86 4.97 -3.97
CA GLU A 61 -0.42 5.00 -4.28
C GLU A 61 0.43 5.61 -3.17
N GLU A 62 -0.04 6.69 -2.55
CA GLU A 62 0.61 7.29 -1.37
C GLU A 62 0.68 6.29 -0.24
N ARG A 63 -0.45 5.63 0.07
CA ARG A 63 -0.52 4.61 1.12
C ARG A 63 0.44 3.44 0.84
N ARG A 64 0.54 2.99 -0.41
CA ARG A 64 1.48 1.94 -0.82
C ARG A 64 2.93 2.37 -0.56
N ARG A 65 3.29 3.59 -0.93
CA ARG A 65 4.66 4.13 -0.70
C ARG A 65 5.01 4.17 0.79
N ASP A 66 4.06 4.57 1.63
CA ASP A 66 4.28 4.63 3.07
C ASP A 66 4.44 3.24 3.69
N LEU A 67 3.63 2.27 3.28
CA LEU A 67 3.76 0.87 3.72
C LEU A 67 5.12 0.26 3.32
N ILE A 68 5.60 0.56 2.10
CA ILE A 68 6.93 0.11 1.66
C ILE A 68 8.03 0.70 2.54
N ARG A 69 7.97 2.00 2.86
CA ARG A 69 8.93 2.65 3.77
C ARG A 69 8.88 2.05 5.17
N GLU A 70 7.68 1.77 5.69
CA GLU A 70 7.50 1.14 7.00
C GLU A 70 8.14 -0.25 7.05
N ARG A 71 7.93 -1.06 5.99
CA ARG A 71 8.58 -2.36 5.82
C ARG A 71 10.11 -2.25 5.83
N GLU A 72 10.68 -1.31 5.07
CA GLU A 72 12.13 -1.09 5.01
C GLU A 72 12.70 -0.70 6.38
N LEU A 73 12.05 0.23 7.09
CA LEU A 73 12.46 0.65 8.43
C LEU A 73 12.44 -0.52 9.42
N LEU A 74 11.41 -1.38 9.36
CA LEU A 74 11.32 -2.57 10.20
C LEU A 74 12.44 -3.57 9.89
N LEU A 75 12.75 -3.81 8.63
CA LEU A 75 13.86 -4.68 8.22
C LEU A 75 15.21 -4.14 8.71
N ILE A 76 15.45 -2.82 8.60
CA ILE A 76 16.66 -2.16 9.10
C ILE A 76 16.76 -2.31 10.63
N ARG A 77 15.66 -2.10 11.35
CA ARG A 77 15.60 -2.27 12.80
C ARG A 77 15.90 -3.71 13.21
N ALA A 78 15.29 -4.68 12.52
CA ALA A 78 15.53 -6.11 12.75
C ALA A 78 17.00 -6.48 12.54
N ALA A 79 17.59 -6.01 11.44
CA ALA A 79 19.01 -6.24 11.13
C ALA A 79 19.94 -5.60 12.17
N SER A 80 19.59 -4.42 12.68
CA SER A 80 20.37 -3.72 13.71
C SER A 80 20.36 -4.47 15.05
N ILE A 81 19.22 -5.09 15.41
CA ILE A 81 19.12 -5.95 16.60
C ILE A 81 20.00 -7.19 16.46
N ILE A 82 20.00 -7.83 15.29
CA ILE A 82 20.85 -9.00 15.02
C ILE A 82 22.34 -8.65 15.15
N ARG A 83 22.77 -7.50 14.58
CA ARG A 83 24.17 -7.04 14.66
C ARG A 83 24.62 -6.65 16.07
N ARG A 84 23.69 -6.26 16.95
CA ARG A 84 23.99 -5.92 18.36
C ARG A 84 24.21 -7.15 19.26
N ARG A 85 24.12 -8.37 18.70
CA ARG A 85 24.41 -9.62 19.39
C ARG A 85 25.78 -10.24 19.03
N PRO A 86 26.93 -9.53 19.15
CA PRO A 86 28.24 -10.18 19.26
C PRO A 86 28.59 -10.29 20.74
N GLY A 87 28.63 -11.52 21.27
CA GLY A 87 29.17 -11.82 22.61
C GLY A 87 28.14 -11.82 23.75
N ALA A 88 27.38 -12.90 23.87
CA ALA A 88 27.12 -13.43 25.20
C ALA A 88 28.40 -14.20 25.58
N ASN A 89 29.24 -13.52 26.36
CA ASN A 89 30.59 -13.91 26.74
C ASN A 89 30.59 -15.02 27.81
N ASN A 90 31.56 -15.92 27.68
CA ASN A 90 32.12 -16.88 28.65
C ASN A 90 31.23 -17.95 29.29
#